data_AF-A0A914Z9C8-F1
#
_entry.id   AF-A0A914Z9C8-F1
#
_cell.length_a   1.000
_cell.length_b   1.000
_cell.length_c   1.000
_cell.angle_alpha   90.00
_cell.angle_beta   90.00
_cell.angle_gamma   90.00
#
_symmetry.space_group_name_H-M   'P 1'
#
loop_
_entity.id
_entity.type
_entity.pdbx_description
1 polymer ?
#
loop_
_entity_poly.entity_id
_entity_poly.type
_entity_poly.pdbx_seq_one_letter_code
_entity_poly.pdbx_strand_id
1 'polypeptide(L)'
;MLTELNKVIDVEGLMLIEHESVGEPSLILMHYVSEFTKQKANVVYVSLNQSEEMLRTVCGKLAIRLDQNLFHFIPWKLVLSGGPSSSMNTFDWLEELILSKINPSMKSLIIFDNAMAFSSLSHDPTEAVQFSQRIRQTLQPGSITLLASGNQSYFMGFEDIASAYFRLKLVNRGSGKNVTGVLELEHHPTLFDATTQQHIYHYLVGERSLKLFMPGATQFII
;
A
#
# COMPACT_ATOMS: atom_id res chain seq x y z
N MET A 1 3.66 -19.50 -2.35
CA MET A 1 4.03 -18.93 -1.03
C MET A 1 3.59 -17.48 -0.86
N LEU A 2 3.32 -16.76 -1.96
CA LEU A 2 2.45 -15.57 -2.00
C LEU A 2 1.23 -15.84 -2.90
N THR A 3 0.89 -17.10 -3.17
CA THR A 3 -0.02 -17.48 -4.24
C THR A 3 -1.44 -16.94 -4.04
N GLU A 4 -1.87 -16.78 -2.78
CA GLU A 4 -3.16 -16.15 -2.46
C GLU A 4 -3.06 -14.62 -2.50
N LEU A 5 -2.00 -13.99 -1.99
CA LEU A 5 -1.76 -12.55 -2.19
C LEU A 5 -1.60 -12.20 -3.67
N ASN A 6 -1.03 -13.09 -4.49
CA ASN A 6 -0.90 -12.93 -5.93
C ASN A 6 -2.27 -12.95 -6.64
N LYS A 7 -3.29 -13.63 -6.09
CA LYS A 7 -4.68 -13.47 -6.58
C LYS A 7 -5.22 -12.08 -6.27
N VAL A 8 -4.73 -11.44 -5.20
CA VAL A 8 -5.05 -10.05 -4.83
C VAL A 8 -4.18 -9.03 -5.59
N ILE A 9 -3.00 -9.43 -6.08
CA ILE A 9 -2.15 -8.58 -6.94
C ILE A 9 -2.80 -8.34 -8.30
N ASP A 10 -3.71 -9.21 -8.74
CA ASP A 10 -4.51 -9.02 -9.96
C ASP A 10 -5.57 -7.93 -9.81
N VAL A 11 -5.72 -7.37 -8.61
CA VAL A 11 -6.64 -6.27 -8.35
C VAL A 11 -5.97 -4.97 -8.78
N GLU A 12 -6.41 -4.40 -9.89
CA GLU A 12 -5.92 -3.12 -10.38
C GLU A 12 -6.59 -1.95 -9.65
N GLY A 13 -5.90 -0.82 -9.52
CA GLY A 13 -6.47 0.42 -8.98
C GLY A 13 -6.04 0.75 -7.55
N LEU A 14 -6.98 1.23 -6.74
CA LEU A 14 -6.70 1.76 -5.40
C LEU A 14 -6.88 0.66 -4.35
N MET A 15 -5.88 0.46 -3.51
CA MET A 15 -5.98 -0.44 -2.36
C MET A 15 -5.69 0.30 -1.07
N LEU A 16 -6.47 -0.02 -0.04
CA LEU A 16 -6.34 0.55 1.30
C LEU A 16 -5.71 -0.49 2.22
N ILE A 17 -4.68 -0.10 2.96
CA ILE A 17 -4.00 -0.94 3.94
C ILE A 17 -4.13 -0.28 5.30
N GLU A 18 -5.08 -0.77 6.08
CA GLU A 18 -5.25 -0.43 7.48
C GLU A 18 -4.40 -1.34 8.34
N HIS A 19 -3.73 -0.76 9.33
CA HIS A 19 -2.96 -1.54 10.28
C HIS A 19 -3.04 -0.97 11.69
N GLU A 20 -3.06 -1.84 12.70
CA GLU A 20 -2.85 -1.43 14.09
C GLU A 20 -1.38 -1.00 14.29
N SER A 21 -1.09 -0.23 15.34
CA SER A 21 0.26 0.29 15.65
C SER A 21 1.36 -0.78 15.75
N VAL A 22 1.00 -2.05 15.95
CA VAL A 22 1.90 -3.21 16.02
C VAL A 22 1.91 -4.03 14.72
N GLY A 23 0.86 -3.90 13.89
CA GLY A 23 0.83 -4.50 12.56
C GLY A 23 1.65 -3.65 11.62
N GLU A 24 2.87 -4.06 11.29
CA GLU A 24 3.71 -3.28 10.38
C GLU A 24 3.32 -3.58 8.91
N PRO A 25 2.80 -2.61 8.13
CA PRO A 25 2.38 -2.86 6.75
C PRO A 25 3.58 -3.08 5.83
N SER A 26 4.80 -2.76 6.29
CA SER A 26 6.06 -2.82 5.55
C SER A 26 6.21 -4.11 4.74
N LEU A 27 5.86 -5.28 5.29
CA LEU A 27 6.02 -6.54 4.54
C LEU A 27 5.03 -6.67 3.38
N ILE A 28 3.80 -6.19 3.51
CA ILE A 28 2.84 -6.14 2.40
C ILE A 28 3.32 -5.13 1.35
N LEU A 29 3.74 -3.94 1.78
CA LEU A 29 4.27 -2.92 0.87
C LEU A 29 5.50 -3.45 0.11
N MET A 30 6.42 -4.12 0.80
CA MET A 30 7.63 -4.70 0.20
C MET A 30 7.32 -5.87 -0.74
N HIS A 31 6.24 -6.61 -0.46
CA HIS A 31 5.77 -7.64 -1.39
C HIS A 31 5.36 -7.02 -2.73
N TYR A 32 4.54 -5.96 -2.73
CA TYR A 32 4.16 -5.26 -3.98
C TYR A 32 5.37 -4.64 -4.68
N VAL A 33 6.31 -4.02 -3.94
CA VAL A 33 7.56 -3.51 -4.51
C VAL A 33 8.35 -4.62 -5.20
N SER A 34 8.46 -5.80 -4.58
CA SER A 34 9.14 -6.95 -5.16
C SER A 34 8.51 -7.39 -6.48
N GLU A 35 7.19 -7.49 -6.54
CA GLU A 35 6.48 -7.95 -7.73
C GLU A 35 6.57 -6.96 -8.89
N PHE A 36 6.34 -5.66 -8.64
CA PHE A 36 6.45 -4.64 -9.69
C PHE A 36 7.89 -4.50 -10.19
N THR A 37 8.87 -4.62 -9.31
CA THR A 37 10.29 -4.59 -9.70
C THR A 37 10.67 -5.79 -10.59
N LYS A 38 10.17 -7.00 -10.31
CA LYS A 38 10.39 -8.18 -11.18
C LYS A 38 9.80 -7.99 -12.57
N GLN A 39 8.68 -7.28 -12.67
CA GLN A 39 8.02 -6.95 -13.92
C GLN A 39 8.67 -5.76 -14.64
N LYS A 40 9.74 -5.18 -14.09
CA LYS A 40 10.37 -3.93 -14.56
C LYS A 40 9.35 -2.81 -14.70
N ALA A 41 8.48 -2.63 -13.71
CA ALA A 41 7.48 -1.58 -13.68
C ALA A 41 7.99 -0.34 -12.89
N ASN A 42 7.35 0.81 -13.05
CA ASN A 42 7.65 1.98 -12.24
C ASN A 42 7.23 1.73 -10.78
N VAL A 43 8.02 2.20 -9.82
CA VAL A 43 7.69 2.17 -8.39
C VAL A 43 7.96 3.54 -7.80
N VAL A 44 6.92 4.20 -7.31
CA VAL A 44 7.01 5.46 -6.57
C VAL A 44 6.62 5.20 -5.12
N TYR A 45 7.55 5.43 -4.20
CA TYR A 45 7.35 5.20 -2.76
C TYR A 45 7.39 6.53 -2.01
N VAL A 46 6.24 6.93 -1.47
CA VAL A 46 6.07 8.15 -0.68
C VAL A 46 5.99 7.78 0.79
N SER A 47 6.90 8.28 1.63
CA SER A 47 6.95 7.91 3.06
C SER A 47 7.38 9.05 3.98
N LEU A 48 6.84 9.00 5.21
CA LEU A 48 7.13 9.90 6.32
C LEU A 48 7.97 9.17 7.37
N ASN A 49 7.77 7.85 7.46
CA ASN A 49 8.31 7.00 8.51
C ASN A 49 9.66 6.39 8.13
N GLN A 50 9.95 6.25 6.83
CA GLN A 50 11.18 5.65 6.33
C GLN A 50 12.01 6.65 5.52
N SER A 51 13.33 6.50 5.57
CA SER A 51 14.23 7.14 4.60
C SER A 51 14.46 6.23 3.40
N GLU A 52 14.86 6.80 2.27
CA GLU A 52 15.25 6.02 1.09
C GLU A 52 16.35 5.00 1.42
N GLU A 53 17.35 5.39 2.23
CA GLU A 53 18.45 4.52 2.63
C GLU A 53 17.97 3.31 3.44
N MET A 54 17.06 3.53 4.39
CA MET A 54 16.46 2.45 5.18
C MET A 54 15.67 1.50 4.30
N LEU A 55 14.87 2.04 3.38
CA LEU A 55 14.07 1.27 2.43
C LEU A 55 14.96 0.43 1.49
N ARG A 56 16.02 1.02 0.92
CA ARG A 56 17.00 0.30 0.10
C ARG A 56 17.69 -0.82 0.90
N THR A 57 18.01 -0.58 2.17
CA THR A 57 18.58 -1.59 3.07
C THR A 57 17.61 -2.75 3.30
N VAL A 58 16.32 -2.46 3.52
CA VAL A 58 15.27 -3.49 3.67
C VAL A 58 15.12 -4.29 2.37
N CYS A 59 15.04 -3.62 1.22
CA CYS A 59 14.99 -4.29 -0.08
C CYS A 59 16.20 -5.21 -0.30
N GLY A 60 17.41 -4.75 0.05
CA GLY A 60 18.62 -5.57 0.01
C GLY A 60 18.53 -6.82 0.88
N LYS A 61 18.03 -6.70 2.11
CA LYS A 61 17.81 -7.84 3.03
C LYS A 61 16.77 -8.84 2.49
N LEU A 62 15.77 -8.34 1.77
CA LEU A 62 14.71 -9.14 1.13
C LEU A 62 15.08 -9.62 -0.29
N ALA A 63 16.32 -9.38 -0.74
CA ALA A 63 16.80 -9.69 -2.08
C ALA A 63 15.96 -9.08 -3.22
N ILE A 64 15.34 -7.91 -2.97
CA ILE A 64 14.62 -7.11 -3.96
C ILE A 64 15.64 -6.20 -4.67
N ARG A 65 15.81 -6.39 -5.98
CA ARG A 65 16.76 -5.62 -6.79
C ARG A 65 16.11 -4.38 -7.38
N LEU A 66 16.18 -3.26 -6.67
CA LEU A 66 15.62 -1.99 -7.13
C LEU A 66 16.41 -1.43 -8.32
N ASP A 67 15.73 -1.18 -9.44
CA ASP A 67 16.29 -0.43 -10.57
C ASP A 67 16.28 1.06 -10.25
N GLN A 68 17.43 1.73 -10.39
CA GLN A 68 17.57 3.15 -10.07
C GLN A 68 16.75 4.06 -10.98
N ASN A 69 16.41 3.60 -12.19
CA ASN A 69 15.65 4.38 -13.16
C ASN A 69 14.14 4.18 -13.03
N LEU A 70 13.69 3.14 -12.31
CA LEU A 70 12.28 2.80 -12.17
C LEU A 70 11.78 2.95 -10.72
N PHE A 71 12.68 2.93 -9.74
CA PHE A 71 12.35 3.12 -8.34
C PHE A 71 12.64 4.56 -7.91
N HIS A 72 11.60 5.25 -7.46
CA HIS A 72 11.67 6.63 -7.00
C HIS A 72 11.12 6.75 -5.59
N PHE A 73 11.87 7.43 -4.74
CA PHE A 73 11.45 7.74 -3.38
C PHE A 73 11.09 9.22 -3.25
N ILE A 74 9.96 9.51 -2.63
CA ILE A 74 9.51 10.88 -2.34
C ILE A 74 9.29 11.01 -0.83
N PRO A 75 10.12 11.77 -0.10
CA PRO A 75 9.86 11.97 1.32
C PRO A 75 8.64 12.86 1.51
N TRP A 76 7.71 12.45 2.39
CA TRP A 76 6.56 13.29 2.78
C TRP A 76 7.02 14.67 3.29
N LYS A 77 8.18 14.75 3.94
CA LYS A 77 8.78 16.01 4.39
C LYS A 77 8.99 17.01 3.25
N LEU A 78 9.31 16.56 2.03
CA LEU A 78 9.45 17.45 0.87
C LEU A 78 8.09 18.02 0.49
N VAL A 79 7.04 17.19 0.48
CA VAL A 79 5.67 17.59 0.15
C VAL A 79 5.11 18.57 1.19
N LEU A 80 5.35 18.29 2.46
CA LEU A 80 4.86 19.09 3.59
C LEU A 80 5.61 20.42 3.76
N SER A 81 6.89 20.50 3.35
CA SER A 81 7.70 21.71 3.54
C SER A 81 7.85 22.58 2.29
N GLY A 82 7.56 22.03 1.11
CA GLY A 82 7.92 22.62 -0.19
C GLY A 82 6.77 22.77 -1.17
N GLY A 83 5.51 22.80 -0.71
CA GLY A 83 4.37 23.12 -1.56
C GLY A 83 4.66 24.35 -2.44
N PRO A 84 4.19 24.37 -3.69
CA PRO A 84 4.60 25.36 -4.69
C PRO A 84 4.32 26.79 -4.21
N SER A 85 5.11 27.74 -4.73
CA SER A 85 4.92 29.16 -4.47
C SER A 85 3.51 29.64 -4.85
N SER A 86 2.66 29.84 -3.84
CA SER A 86 1.41 30.63 -3.79
C SER A 86 0.27 30.39 -4.80
N SER A 87 0.41 29.66 -5.91
CA SER A 87 -0.67 29.55 -6.92
C SER A 87 -1.18 28.14 -7.22
N MET A 88 -0.49 27.08 -6.81
CA MET A 88 -0.85 25.70 -7.16
C MET A 88 -1.23 24.92 -5.89
N ASN A 89 -2.30 24.12 -5.97
CA ASN A 89 -2.70 23.25 -4.86
C ASN A 89 -1.60 22.20 -4.63
N THR A 90 -1.27 21.91 -3.37
CA THR A 90 -0.25 20.92 -2.99
C THR A 90 -0.53 19.51 -3.54
N PHE A 91 -1.80 19.12 -3.68
CA PHE A 91 -2.19 17.85 -4.32
C PHE A 91 -1.87 17.83 -5.81
N ASP A 92 -2.12 18.92 -6.52
CA ASP A 92 -1.81 19.02 -7.96
C ASP A 92 -0.29 18.99 -8.16
N TRP A 93 0.46 19.64 -7.28
CA TRP A 93 1.93 19.59 -7.32
C TRP A 93 2.47 18.19 -7.02
N LEU A 94 1.90 17.50 -6.03
CA LEU A 94 2.25 16.12 -5.72
C LEU A 94 1.94 15.19 -6.91
N GLU A 95 0.80 15.42 -7.58
CA GLU A 95 0.40 14.70 -8.78
C GLU A 95 1.44 14.88 -9.90
N GLU A 96 1.79 16.11 -10.24
CA GLU A 96 2.83 16.40 -11.23
C GLU A 96 4.18 15.80 -10.84
N LEU A 97 4.57 15.90 -9.57
CA LEU A 97 5.81 15.33 -9.08
C LEU A 97 5.84 13.81 -9.28
N ILE A 98 4.78 13.09 -8.93
CA ILE A 98 4.68 11.64 -9.13
C ILE A 98 4.70 11.30 -10.62
N LEU A 99 3.88 11.97 -11.42
CA LEU A 99 3.76 11.70 -12.85
C LEU A 99 5.06 12.00 -13.61
N SER A 100 5.87 12.96 -13.14
CA SER A 100 7.21 13.23 -13.70
C SER A 100 8.22 12.10 -13.48
N LYS A 101 7.95 11.18 -12.55
CA LYS A 101 8.83 10.05 -12.19
C LYS A 101 8.45 8.76 -12.89
N ILE A 102 7.31 8.68 -13.56
CA ILE A 102 6.84 7.43 -14.16
C ILE A 102 6.95 7.48 -15.68
N ASN A 103 7.30 6.34 -16.28
CA ASN A 103 7.12 6.15 -17.72
C ASN A 103 5.64 5.81 -17.99
N PRO A 104 4.91 6.64 -18.76
CA PRO A 104 3.48 6.43 -19.01
C PRO A 104 3.18 5.19 -19.85
N SER A 105 4.16 4.56 -20.49
CA SER A 105 4.00 3.30 -21.23
C SER A 105 4.19 2.05 -20.36
N MET A 106 4.45 2.21 -19.06
CA MET A 106 4.76 1.11 -18.15
C MET A 106 3.76 1.07 -17.00
N LYS A 107 3.49 -0.15 -16.49
CA LYS A 107 2.75 -0.31 -15.24
C LYS A 107 3.45 0.42 -14.11
N SER A 108 2.69 0.90 -13.15
CA SER A 108 3.20 1.69 -12.04
C SER A 108 2.62 1.23 -10.71
N LEU A 109 3.46 1.19 -9.68
CA LEU A 109 3.07 1.04 -8.30
C LEU A 109 3.35 2.35 -7.57
N ILE A 110 2.31 2.97 -7.02
CA ILE A 110 2.45 4.15 -6.18
C ILE A 110 2.08 3.75 -4.75
N ILE A 111 2.98 4.00 -3.81
CA ILE A 111 2.77 3.70 -2.39
C ILE A 111 2.78 4.99 -1.61
N PHE A 112 1.72 5.23 -0.84
CA PHE A 112 1.68 6.25 0.20
C PHE A 112 1.74 5.57 1.57
N ASP A 113 2.95 5.42 2.08
CA ASP A 113 3.21 4.96 3.43
C ASP A 113 2.91 6.09 4.41
N ASN A 114 1.94 5.84 5.31
CA ASN A 114 1.32 6.82 6.19
C ASN A 114 0.48 7.87 5.44
N ALA A 115 -0.59 7.41 4.80
CA ALA A 115 -1.55 8.22 4.06
C ALA A 115 -2.24 9.30 4.93
N MET A 116 -2.20 9.21 6.27
CA MET A 116 -2.67 10.31 7.13
C MET A 116 -1.99 11.65 6.83
N ALA A 117 -0.79 11.65 6.23
CA ALA A 117 -0.09 12.87 5.83
C ALA A 117 -0.92 13.76 4.88
N PHE A 118 -1.86 13.19 4.12
CA PHE A 118 -2.79 13.95 3.28
C PHE A 118 -3.67 14.93 4.09
N SER A 119 -4.05 14.58 5.32
CA SER A 119 -4.81 15.47 6.22
C SER A 119 -4.03 16.72 6.65
N SER A 120 -2.71 16.70 6.48
CA SER A 120 -1.85 17.87 6.70
C SER A 120 -1.74 18.75 5.45
N LEU A 121 -2.19 18.28 4.28
CA LEU A 121 -2.18 19.04 3.02
C LEU A 121 -3.48 19.82 2.83
N SER A 122 -4.60 19.28 3.29
CA SER A 122 -5.91 19.92 3.21
C SER A 122 -6.82 19.51 4.36
N HIS A 123 -7.71 20.42 4.75
CA HIS A 123 -8.77 20.15 5.72
C HIS A 123 -10.00 19.49 5.08
N ASP A 124 -10.09 19.47 3.75
CA ASP A 124 -11.15 18.79 3.02
C ASP A 124 -10.69 17.37 2.62
N PRO A 125 -11.24 16.30 3.23
CA PRO A 125 -10.86 14.93 2.89
C PRO A 125 -11.23 14.55 1.45
N THR A 126 -12.16 15.25 0.81
CA THR A 126 -12.56 14.96 -0.57
C THR A 126 -11.46 15.27 -1.58
N GLU A 127 -10.57 16.22 -1.29
CA GLU A 127 -9.43 16.55 -2.16
C GLU A 127 -8.45 15.37 -2.29
N ALA A 128 -8.19 14.65 -1.18
CA ALA A 128 -7.32 13.48 -1.19
C ALA A 128 -7.92 12.30 -1.97
N VAL A 129 -9.25 12.14 -1.88
CA VAL A 129 -10.02 11.16 -2.66
C VAL A 129 -9.95 11.49 -4.15
N GLN A 130 -10.23 12.74 -4.52
CA GLN A 130 -10.16 13.22 -5.90
C GLN A 130 -8.75 13.05 -6.48
N PHE A 131 -7.72 13.45 -5.74
CA PHE A 131 -6.32 13.25 -6.10
C PHE A 131 -6.02 11.77 -6.41
N SER A 132 -6.44 10.86 -5.53
CA SER A 132 -6.21 9.42 -5.72
C SER A 132 -6.94 8.86 -6.94
N GLN A 133 -8.14 9.37 -7.24
CA GLN A 133 -8.88 9.03 -8.46
C GLN A 133 -8.17 9.54 -9.72
N ARG A 134 -7.69 10.79 -9.73
CA ARG A 134 -6.97 11.37 -10.88
C ARG A 134 -5.68 10.62 -11.19
N ILE A 135 -4.89 10.33 -10.15
CA ILE A 135 -3.71 9.47 -10.26
C ILE A 135 -4.11 8.14 -10.89
N ARG A 136 -5.08 7.42 -10.32
CA ARG A 136 -5.53 6.11 -10.83
C ARG A 136 -5.95 6.17 -12.31
N GLN A 137 -6.69 7.20 -12.71
CA GLN A 137 -7.16 7.38 -14.10
C GLN A 137 -6.03 7.65 -15.09
N THR A 138 -4.89 8.16 -14.61
CA THR A 138 -3.73 8.49 -15.45
C THR A 138 -2.80 7.31 -15.66
N LEU A 139 -2.81 6.32 -14.75
CA LEU A 139 -1.91 5.17 -14.82
C LEU A 139 -2.32 4.15 -15.89
N GLN A 140 -1.35 3.40 -16.39
CA GLN A 140 -1.59 2.26 -17.29
C GLN A 140 -2.45 1.18 -16.59
N PRO A 141 -3.29 0.44 -17.34
CA PRO A 141 -3.97 -0.74 -16.83
C PRO A 141 -2.99 -1.73 -16.15
N GLY A 142 -3.41 -2.31 -15.04
CA GLY A 142 -2.56 -3.14 -14.17
C GLY A 142 -1.68 -2.36 -13.21
N SER A 143 -1.82 -1.04 -13.13
CA SER A 143 -1.15 -0.21 -12.11
C SER A 143 -1.92 -0.20 -10.80
N ILE A 144 -1.20 0.00 -9.70
CA ILE A 144 -1.74 -0.07 -8.35
C ILE A 144 -1.33 1.17 -7.56
N THR A 145 -2.26 1.74 -6.81
CA THR A 145 -2.01 2.76 -5.80
C THR A 145 -2.34 2.19 -4.42
N LEU A 146 -1.36 2.16 -3.52
CA LEU A 146 -1.51 1.66 -2.14
C LEU A 146 -1.54 2.84 -1.16
N LEU A 147 -2.59 2.93 -0.35
CA LEU A 147 -2.67 3.86 0.77
C LEU A 147 -2.54 3.08 2.07
N ALA A 148 -1.44 3.25 2.81
CA ALA A 148 -1.25 2.60 4.10
C ALA A 148 -1.46 3.60 5.26
N SER A 149 -2.28 3.24 6.24
CA SER A 149 -2.56 4.09 7.40
C SER A 149 -2.76 3.28 8.67
N GLY A 150 -2.24 3.82 9.78
CA GLY A 150 -2.46 3.30 11.13
C GLY A 150 -3.80 3.71 11.75
N ASN A 151 -4.61 4.50 11.04
CA ASN A 151 -5.86 5.06 11.52
C ASN A 151 -7.00 4.79 10.54
N GLN A 152 -7.99 4.02 10.99
CA GLN A 152 -9.18 3.64 10.23
C GLN A 152 -9.98 4.84 9.76
N SER A 153 -10.12 5.89 10.59
CA SER A 153 -11.00 7.02 10.26
C SER A 153 -10.50 7.82 9.06
N TYR A 154 -9.23 7.68 8.69
CA TYR A 154 -8.67 8.31 7.49
C TYR A 154 -9.24 7.73 6.19
N PHE A 155 -9.65 6.46 6.18
CA PHE A 155 -10.14 5.81 4.97
C PHE A 155 -11.62 6.11 4.66
N MET A 156 -12.32 6.84 5.53
CA MET A 156 -13.67 7.31 5.25
C MET A 156 -13.71 8.10 3.93
N GLY A 157 -14.50 7.64 2.97
CA GLY A 157 -14.62 8.22 1.62
C GLY A 157 -13.69 7.61 0.57
N PHE A 158 -12.66 6.86 0.96
CA PHE A 158 -11.85 6.06 0.04
C PHE A 158 -12.45 4.66 -0.20
N GLU A 159 -13.21 4.13 0.76
CA GLU A 159 -13.80 2.79 0.71
C GLU A 159 -14.64 2.58 -0.56
N ASP A 160 -15.45 3.57 -0.95
CA ASP A 160 -16.34 3.48 -2.13
C ASP A 160 -15.60 3.38 -3.47
N ILE A 161 -14.32 3.78 -3.51
CA ILE A 161 -13.52 3.87 -4.74
C ILE A 161 -12.35 2.88 -4.74
N ALA A 162 -12.12 2.21 -3.62
CA ALA A 162 -11.08 1.21 -3.44
C ALA A 162 -11.49 -0.11 -4.10
N SER A 163 -10.54 -0.73 -4.80
CA SER A 163 -10.71 -2.06 -5.37
C SER A 163 -10.53 -3.15 -4.30
N ALA A 164 -9.72 -2.88 -3.26
CA ALA A 164 -9.49 -3.81 -2.16
C ALA A 164 -9.14 -3.07 -0.86
N TYR A 165 -9.48 -3.71 0.26
CA TYR A 165 -9.18 -3.25 1.60
C TYR A 165 -8.48 -4.36 2.41
N PHE A 166 -7.30 -4.06 2.94
CA PHE A 166 -6.52 -4.94 3.80
C PHE A 166 -6.55 -4.40 5.24
N ARG A 167 -6.97 -5.23 6.20
CA ARG A 167 -6.92 -4.93 7.65
C ARG A 167 -5.92 -5.83 8.34
N LEU A 168 -4.88 -5.24 8.92
CA LEU A 168 -3.90 -5.91 9.77
C LEU A 168 -4.23 -5.68 11.25
N LYS A 169 -4.64 -6.73 11.95
CA LYS A 169 -5.02 -6.70 13.37
C LYS A 169 -4.19 -7.68 14.20
N LEU A 170 -4.01 -7.42 15.49
CA LEU A 170 -3.43 -8.41 16.42
C LEU A 170 -4.45 -9.51 16.77
N VAL A 171 -3.96 -10.73 17.00
CA VAL A 171 -4.79 -11.82 17.57
C VAL A 171 -5.01 -11.55 19.06
N ASN A 172 -6.26 -11.43 19.51
CA ASN A 172 -6.62 -11.31 20.93
C ASN A 172 -5.85 -10.22 21.72
N ARG A 173 -5.48 -9.11 21.07
CA ARG A 173 -4.68 -7.99 21.65
C ARG A 173 -3.28 -8.39 22.17
N GLY A 174 -2.78 -9.57 21.81
CA GLY A 174 -1.48 -10.07 22.26
C GLY A 174 -0.65 -10.67 21.13
N SER A 175 0.67 -10.74 21.33
CA SER A 175 1.59 -11.36 20.36
C SER A 175 1.72 -12.85 20.64
N GLY A 176 1.31 -13.70 19.70
CA GLY A 176 1.54 -15.14 19.77
C GLY A 176 2.91 -15.52 19.21
N LYS A 177 3.56 -16.55 19.77
CA LYS A 177 4.85 -17.05 19.25
C LYS A 177 4.77 -17.52 17.79
N ASN A 178 3.62 -18.08 17.40
CA ASN A 178 3.40 -18.71 16.10
C ASN A 178 2.42 -17.93 15.20
N VAL A 179 1.87 -16.82 15.71
CA VAL A 179 0.93 -15.96 14.98
C VAL A 179 1.22 -14.52 15.37
N THR A 180 1.62 -13.70 14.41
CA THR A 180 1.81 -12.26 14.62
C THR A 180 0.47 -11.54 14.67
N GLY A 181 -0.45 -11.89 13.77
CA GLY A 181 -1.76 -11.22 13.69
C GLY A 181 -2.74 -11.89 12.72
N VAL A 182 -3.82 -11.18 12.46
CA VAL A 182 -4.86 -11.50 11.47
C VAL A 182 -4.78 -10.49 10.32
N LEU A 183 -4.81 -10.99 9.10
CA LEU A 183 -5.01 -10.23 7.89
C LEU A 183 -6.44 -10.49 7.40
N GLU A 184 -7.28 -9.48 7.43
CA GLU A 184 -8.58 -9.52 6.77
C GLU A 184 -8.45 -8.82 5.42
N LEU A 185 -8.87 -9.49 4.37
CA LEU A 185 -8.96 -8.95 3.03
C LEU A 185 -10.42 -8.83 2.65
N GLU A 186 -10.81 -7.65 2.24
CA GLU A 186 -12.13 -7.37 1.68
C GLU A 186 -11.93 -6.90 0.23
N HIS A 187 -12.40 -7.70 -0.73
CA HIS A 187 -12.37 -7.32 -2.13
C HIS A 187 -13.70 -6.67 -2.50
N HIS A 188 -13.64 -5.45 -3.02
CA HIS A 188 -14.79 -4.79 -3.59
C HIS A 188 -14.76 -5.06 -5.10
N PRO A 189 -15.48 -6.08 -5.59
CA PRO A 189 -15.67 -6.21 -7.02
C PRO A 189 -16.22 -4.89 -7.56
N THR A 190 -15.68 -4.44 -8.71
CA THR A 190 -16.28 -3.35 -9.49
C THR A 190 -17.78 -3.58 -9.62
N LEU A 191 -18.57 -2.49 -9.64
CA LEU A 191 -20.05 -2.31 -9.70
C LEU A 191 -20.95 -3.41 -10.33
N PHE A 192 -20.41 -4.43 -10.99
CA PHE A 192 -21.11 -5.48 -11.73
C PHE A 192 -21.01 -6.90 -11.16
N ASP A 193 -20.28 -7.16 -10.07
CA ASP A 193 -20.29 -8.48 -9.43
C ASP A 193 -20.66 -8.38 -7.94
N ALA A 194 -21.79 -8.97 -7.56
CA ALA A 194 -22.56 -8.55 -6.38
C ALA A 194 -22.16 -9.21 -5.05
N THR A 195 -20.95 -9.76 -4.94
CA THR A 195 -20.51 -10.37 -3.67
C THR A 195 -19.12 -9.88 -3.25
N THR A 196 -19.10 -9.01 -2.24
CA THR A 196 -17.89 -8.72 -1.46
C THR A 196 -17.39 -10.04 -0.86
N GLN A 197 -16.21 -10.49 -1.29
CA GLN A 197 -15.58 -11.66 -0.70
C GLN A 197 -14.63 -11.21 0.41
N GLN A 198 -14.91 -11.65 1.64
CA GLN A 198 -14.05 -11.44 2.78
C GLN A 198 -13.20 -12.69 3.00
N HIS A 199 -11.89 -12.53 2.98
CA HIS A 199 -10.93 -13.58 3.32
C HIS A 199 -10.20 -13.24 4.61
N ILE A 200 -10.11 -14.19 5.53
CA ILE A 200 -9.44 -14.00 6.82
C ILE A 200 -8.27 -14.98 6.90
N TYR A 201 -7.08 -14.44 7.11
CA TYR A 201 -5.84 -15.20 7.27
C TYR A 201 -5.18 -14.88 8.61
N HIS A 202 -4.54 -15.88 9.21
CA HIS A 202 -3.49 -15.61 10.18
C HIS A 202 -2.19 -15.30 9.43
N TYR A 203 -1.39 -14.39 9.98
CA TYR A 203 -0.06 -14.10 9.47
C TYR A 203 1.02 -14.24 10.54
N LEU A 204 2.20 -14.70 10.12
CA LEU A 204 3.40 -14.76 10.92
C LEU A 204 4.52 -14.02 10.20
N VAL A 205 5.06 -13.01 10.87
CA VAL A 205 6.26 -12.28 10.47
C VAL A 205 7.48 -13.02 11.03
N GLY A 206 8.26 -13.60 10.14
CA GLY A 206 9.63 -14.03 10.43
C GLY A 206 10.64 -12.94 10.06
N GLU A 207 11.92 -13.17 10.32
CA GLU A 207 12.98 -12.16 10.10
C GLU A 207 13.04 -11.59 8.67
N ARG A 208 12.66 -12.39 7.65
CA ARG A 208 12.72 -12.00 6.23
C ARG A 208 11.54 -12.53 5.42
N SER A 209 10.46 -12.93 6.08
CA SER A 209 9.36 -13.62 5.41
C SER A 209 8.03 -13.34 6.09
N LEU A 210 6.98 -13.22 5.29
CA LEU A 210 5.60 -13.23 5.72
C LEU A 210 4.98 -14.58 5.37
N LYS A 211 4.36 -15.26 6.33
CA LYS A 211 3.58 -16.49 6.10
C LYS A 211 2.12 -16.19 6.36
N LEU A 212 1.25 -16.49 5.39
CA LEU A 212 -0.20 -16.47 5.55
C LEU A 212 -0.74 -17.90 5.63
N PHE A 213 -1.70 -18.13 6.51
CA PHE A 213 -2.37 -19.43 6.65
C PHE A 213 -3.80 -19.24 7.15
N MET A 214 -4.71 -20.14 6.76
CA MET A 214 -6.10 -20.08 7.20
C MET A 214 -6.21 -20.38 8.71
N PRO A 215 -7.05 -19.63 9.46
CA PRO A 215 -7.38 -19.98 10.83
C PRO A 215 -7.89 -21.42 10.92
N GLY A 216 -7.38 -22.21 11.87
CA GLY A 216 -7.81 -23.59 12.07
C GLY A 216 -7.24 -24.63 11.08
N ALA A 217 -6.40 -24.25 10.12
CA ALA A 217 -5.77 -25.19 9.19
C ALA A 217 -4.67 -26.08 9.83
N THR A 218 -4.30 -25.80 11.09
CA THR A 218 -3.52 -26.74 11.92
C THR A 218 -4.45 -27.78 12.51
N GLN A 219 -4.38 -29.02 12.01
CA GLN A 219 -4.79 -30.19 12.80
C GLN A 219 -3.97 -30.17 14.09
N PHE A 220 -4.63 -29.89 15.21
CA PHE A 220 -4.02 -30.11 16.52
C PHE A 220 -3.85 -31.61 16.70
N ILE A 221 -2.62 -32.10 16.63
CA ILE A 221 -2.27 -33.34 17.32
C ILE A 221 -2.19 -32.94 18.79
N ILE A 222 -3.23 -33.28 19.55
CA ILE A 222 -3.23 -33.23 21.02
C ILE A 222 -2.41 -34.41 21.52
#